data_AF-K2GLN0-F1
#
_entry.id   AF-K2GLN0-F1
#
_cell.length_a   1.000
_cell.length_b   1.000
_cell.length_c   1.000
_cell.angle_alpha   90.00
_cell.angle_beta   90.00
_cell.angle_gamma   90.00
#
_symmetry.space_group_name_H-M   'P 1'
#
loop_
_entity.id
_entity.type
_entity.pdbx_description
1 polymer ?
#
loop_
_entity_poly.entity_id
_entity_poly.type
_entity_poly.pdbx_seq_one_letter_code
_entity_poly.pdbx_strand_id
1 'polypeptide(L)'
;MLNYFKKKKKRITLITMLLIVTIVPLGLIILSEIINEFNVPLSPRGAGALITGLVAAIATYIAFDRLDAYHSQRYIESINTERREWLNNLRITCKDYYFLAENLYTNSNVMPSCEKRKIENQLHEKIIYLKLLTNPKEEHVKVLHKLTKEIYDNVKNKNKAEKENNCNNSSGDDNIKTLFNQLETTMQIILKTEWSIIKQETKKGEELNDEEKQNKMIKVICDTNNSLNNNEQIHSNLLSYLNGAHLNKDCDNK
;
A
#
# COMPACT_ATOMS: atom_id res chain seq x y z
N MET A 1 -11.95 -10.32 8.96
CA MET A 1 -11.54 -10.50 10.37
C MET A 1 -11.25 -9.16 11.07
N LEU A 2 -10.54 -8.21 10.47
CA LEU A 2 -10.28 -6.86 11.04
C LEU A 2 -11.55 -6.05 11.42
N ASN A 3 -12.60 -6.07 10.60
CA ASN A 3 -13.87 -5.36 10.92
C ASN A 3 -14.56 -5.91 12.17
N TYR A 4 -14.39 -7.20 12.47
CA TYR A 4 -14.91 -7.81 13.69
C TYR A 4 -14.15 -7.28 14.93
N PHE A 5 -12.83 -7.15 14.82
CA PHE A 5 -12.00 -6.57 15.89
C PHE A 5 -12.27 -5.07 16.11
N LYS A 6 -12.42 -4.26 15.04
CA LYS A 6 -12.80 -2.84 15.18
C LYS A 6 -14.18 -2.67 15.83
N LYS A 7 -15.18 -3.46 15.43
CA LYS A 7 -16.54 -3.42 16.00
C LYS A 7 -16.58 -3.92 17.45
N LYS A 8 -15.77 -4.93 17.78
CA LYS A 8 -15.58 -5.43 19.15
C LYS A 8 -14.86 -4.42 20.04
N LYS A 9 -13.79 -3.78 19.55
CA LYS A 9 -13.08 -2.71 20.27
C LYS A 9 -14.01 -1.54 20.56
N LYS A 10 -14.75 -1.04 19.56
CA LYS A 10 -15.72 0.04 19.74
C LYS A 10 -16.80 -0.31 20.76
N ARG A 11 -17.32 -1.54 20.75
CA ARG A 11 -18.28 -2.03 21.76
C ARG A 11 -17.68 -2.13 23.15
N ILE A 12 -16.46 -2.63 23.29
CA ILE A 12 -15.77 -2.71 24.58
C ILE A 12 -15.53 -1.30 25.14
N THR A 13 -15.02 -0.36 24.32
CA THR A 13 -14.82 1.03 24.73
C THR A 13 -16.12 1.71 25.14
N LEU A 14 -17.23 1.42 24.44
CA LEU A 14 -18.54 1.98 24.76
C LEU A 14 -19.09 1.39 26.06
N ILE A 15 -18.91 0.08 26.29
CA ILE A 15 -19.30 -0.61 27.53
C ILE A 15 -18.46 -0.13 28.71
N THR A 16 -17.14 0.05 28.55
CA THR A 16 -16.28 0.58 29.62
C THR A 16 -16.56 2.05 29.90
N MET A 17 -16.81 2.87 28.88
CA MET A 17 -17.28 4.24 29.08
C MET A 17 -18.63 4.29 29.78
N LEU A 18 -19.58 3.41 29.40
CA LEU A 18 -20.87 3.30 30.09
C LEU A 18 -20.66 2.89 31.54
N LEU A 19 -19.82 1.89 31.81
CA LEU A 19 -19.47 1.46 33.16
C LEU A 19 -18.85 2.58 33.99
N ILE A 20 -17.92 3.35 33.43
CA ILE A 20 -17.30 4.50 34.12
C ILE A 20 -18.37 5.57 34.40
N VAL A 21 -19.19 5.92 33.41
CA VAL A 21 -20.25 6.92 33.53
C VAL A 21 -21.39 6.47 34.45
N THR A 22 -21.62 5.18 34.64
CA THR A 22 -22.62 4.68 35.59
C THR A 22 -22.03 4.48 36.98
N ILE A 23 -20.87 3.83 37.09
CA ILE A 23 -20.28 3.44 38.37
C ILE A 23 -19.69 4.64 39.11
N VAL A 24 -19.06 5.59 38.40
CA VAL A 24 -18.45 6.75 39.07
C VAL A 24 -19.51 7.64 39.74
N PRO A 25 -20.62 8.02 39.08
CA PRO A 25 -21.69 8.77 39.74
C PRO A 25 -22.39 7.96 40.83
N LEU A 26 -22.65 6.66 40.63
CA LEU A 26 -23.22 5.81 41.69
C LEU A 26 -22.29 5.71 42.91
N GLY A 27 -20.98 5.58 42.69
CA GLY A 27 -19.99 5.60 43.75
C GLY A 27 -19.95 6.94 44.49
N LEU A 28 -20.11 8.06 43.77
CA LEU A 28 -20.20 9.39 44.37
C LEU A 28 -21.52 9.62 45.12
N ILE A 29 -22.65 9.09 44.62
CA ILE A 29 -23.96 9.16 45.27
C ILE A 29 -23.94 8.37 46.58
N ILE A 30 -23.50 7.10 46.53
CA ILE A 30 -23.34 6.24 47.73
C ILE A 30 -22.39 6.90 48.73
N LEU A 31 -21.30 7.50 48.26
CA LEU A 31 -20.39 8.24 49.11
C LEU A 31 -21.08 9.46 49.75
N SER A 32 -21.88 10.21 49.00
CA SER A 32 -22.63 11.36 49.51
C SER A 32 -23.68 10.96 50.54
N GLU A 33 -24.34 9.81 50.34
CA GLU A 33 -25.31 9.26 51.29
C GLU A 33 -24.62 8.80 52.57
N ILE A 34 -23.49 8.09 52.48
CA ILE A 34 -22.69 7.71 53.66
C ILE A 34 -22.22 8.95 54.44
N ILE A 35 -21.83 10.03 53.75
CA ILE A 35 -21.43 11.29 54.40
C ILE A 35 -22.61 11.92 55.14
N ASN A 36 -23.77 11.99 54.50
CA ASN A 36 -24.97 12.58 55.09
C ASN A 36 -25.54 11.75 56.24
N GLU A 37 -25.53 10.43 56.12
CA GLU A 37 -26.13 9.51 57.10
C GLU A 37 -25.29 9.39 58.38
N PHE A 38 -23.97 9.48 58.26
CA PHE A 38 -23.10 9.44 59.44
C PHE A 38 -22.89 10.81 60.09
N ASN A 39 -23.16 11.92 59.40
CA ASN A 39 -22.84 13.29 59.86
C ASN A 39 -21.39 13.42 60.37
N VAL A 40 -20.51 12.50 59.94
CA VAL A 40 -19.12 12.43 60.35
C VAL A 40 -18.33 13.30 59.38
N PRO A 41 -17.62 14.32 59.85
CA PRO A 41 -16.69 15.05 59.00
C PRO A 41 -15.68 14.03 58.48
N LEU A 42 -15.74 13.75 57.18
CA LEU A 42 -14.75 12.92 56.50
C LEU A 42 -13.38 13.43 56.90
N SER A 43 -12.63 12.62 57.64
CA SER A 43 -11.27 13.02 57.97
C SER A 43 -10.53 13.28 56.65
N PRO A 44 -9.69 14.32 56.56
CA PRO A 44 -8.95 14.63 55.33
C PRO A 44 -8.22 13.42 54.73
N ARG A 45 -7.85 12.45 55.58
CA ARG A 45 -7.24 11.17 55.20
C ARG A 45 -8.19 10.24 54.44
N GLY A 46 -9.46 10.14 54.85
CA GLY A 46 -10.47 9.30 54.18
C GLY A 46 -10.87 9.84 52.81
N ALA A 47 -11.07 11.16 52.71
CA ALA A 47 -11.34 11.81 51.43
C ALA A 47 -10.13 11.70 50.48
N GLY A 48 -8.91 11.84 51.00
CA GLY A 48 -7.67 11.67 50.24
C GLY A 48 -7.52 10.27 49.64
N ALA A 49 -7.85 9.22 50.39
CA ALA A 49 -7.76 7.83 49.90
C ALA A 49 -8.70 7.56 48.71
N LEU A 50 -9.95 8.06 48.78
CA LEU A 50 -10.94 7.87 47.71
C LEU A 50 -10.56 8.64 46.44
N ILE A 51 -10.14 9.90 46.57
CA ILE A 51 -9.67 10.70 45.43
C ILE A 51 -8.44 10.03 44.79
N THR A 52 -7.51 9.55 45.59
CA THR A 52 -6.31 8.84 45.10
C THR A 52 -6.67 7.59 44.32
N GLY A 53 -7.62 6.78 44.80
CA GLY A 53 -8.10 5.60 44.09
C GLY A 53 -8.77 5.92 42.74
N LEU A 54 -9.57 7.00 42.69
CA LEU A 54 -10.25 7.44 41.47
C LEU A 54 -9.26 7.99 40.44
N VAL A 55 -8.28 8.79 40.88
CA VAL A 55 -7.19 9.29 40.03
C VAL A 55 -6.34 8.13 39.51
N ALA A 56 -6.01 7.15 40.36
CA ALA A 56 -5.26 5.96 39.95
C ALA A 56 -6.03 5.17 38.87
N ALA A 57 -7.34 4.95 39.04
CA ALA A 57 -8.16 4.25 38.06
C ALA A 57 -8.20 4.97 36.69
N ILE A 58 -8.36 6.29 36.70
CA ILE A 58 -8.33 7.12 35.47
C ILE A 58 -6.95 7.06 34.82
N ALA A 59 -5.88 7.20 35.61
CA ALA A 59 -4.50 7.13 35.12
C ALA A 59 -4.18 5.76 34.51
N THR A 60 -4.58 4.67 35.16
CA THR A 60 -4.41 3.31 34.63
C THR A 60 -5.19 3.10 33.33
N TYR A 61 -6.42 3.62 33.23
CA TYR A 61 -7.20 3.55 31.99
C TYR A 61 -6.51 4.29 30.83
N ILE A 62 -6.08 5.54 31.06
CA ILE A 62 -5.36 6.32 30.05
C ILE A 62 -4.05 5.63 29.66
N ALA A 63 -3.32 5.07 30.63
CA ALA A 63 -2.10 4.32 30.37
C ALA A 63 -2.36 3.07 29.52
N PHE A 64 -3.44 2.33 29.81
CA PHE A 64 -3.81 1.13 29.06
C PHE A 64 -4.22 1.45 27.61
N ASP A 65 -5.08 2.45 27.40
CA ASP A 65 -5.51 2.87 26.05
C ASP A 65 -4.33 3.38 25.21
N ARG A 66 -3.42 4.13 25.83
CA ARG A 66 -2.19 4.57 25.16
C ARG A 66 -1.26 3.40 24.85
N LEU A 67 -1.12 2.42 25.73
CA LEU A 67 -0.25 1.27 25.52
C LEU A 67 -0.67 0.47 24.28
N ASP A 68 -1.97 0.21 24.11
CA ASP A 68 -2.51 -0.45 22.93
C ASP A 68 -2.25 0.35 21.64
N ALA A 69 -2.43 1.68 21.69
CA ALA A 69 -2.12 2.55 20.56
C ALA A 69 -0.62 2.49 20.20
N TYR A 70 0.27 2.54 21.19
CA TYR A 70 1.71 2.41 20.98
C TYR A 70 2.11 1.05 20.39
N HIS A 71 1.50 -0.04 20.82
CA HIS A 71 1.76 -1.36 20.24
C HIS A 71 1.34 -1.44 18.77
N SER A 72 0.15 -0.93 18.45
CA SER A 72 -0.32 -0.88 17.06
C SER A 72 0.59 -0.02 16.17
N GLN A 73 1.04 1.13 16.68
CA GLN A 73 1.94 2.01 15.95
C GLN A 73 3.30 1.34 15.69
N ARG A 74 3.91 0.71 16.70
CA ARG A 74 5.18 -0.03 16.53
C ARG A 74 5.07 -1.15 15.50
N TYR A 75 3.96 -1.88 15.51
CA TYR A 75 3.69 -2.92 14.53
C TYR A 75 3.63 -2.34 13.11
N ILE A 76 2.87 -1.26 12.90
CA ILE A 76 2.77 -0.57 11.61
C ILE A 76 4.13 0.00 11.17
N GLU A 77 4.93 0.55 12.08
CA GLU A 77 6.27 1.05 11.78
C GLU A 77 7.22 -0.07 11.31
N SER A 78 7.16 -1.24 11.94
CA SER A 78 7.95 -2.40 11.52
C SER A 78 7.56 -2.88 10.12
N ILE A 79 6.26 -3.05 9.86
CA ILE A 79 5.75 -3.43 8.53
C ILE A 79 6.12 -2.39 7.47
N ASN A 80 5.96 -1.11 7.78
CA ASN A 80 6.30 -0.04 6.84
C ASN A 80 7.80 0.03 6.55
N THR A 81 8.65 -0.48 7.44
CA THR A 81 10.09 -0.57 7.18
C THR A 81 10.38 -1.67 6.17
N GLU A 82 9.85 -2.87 6.38
CA GLU A 82 9.94 -3.98 5.42
C GLU A 82 9.32 -3.62 4.06
N ARG A 83 8.15 -2.97 4.06
CA ARG A 83 7.47 -2.54 2.82
C ARG A 83 8.25 -1.46 2.07
N ARG A 84 8.98 -0.58 2.76
CA ARG A 84 9.88 0.39 2.11
C ARG A 84 11.08 -0.30 1.47
N GLU A 85 11.66 -1.28 2.14
CA GLU A 85 12.75 -2.09 1.58
C GLU A 85 12.28 -2.86 0.35
N TRP A 86 11.14 -3.55 0.45
CA TRP A 86 10.48 -4.21 -0.68
C TRP A 86 10.24 -3.24 -1.85
N LEU A 87 9.72 -2.03 -1.59
CA LEU A 87 9.46 -1.04 -2.63
C LEU A 87 10.74 -0.55 -3.32
N ASN A 88 11.84 -0.43 -2.56
CA ASN A 88 13.14 -0.10 -3.11
C ASN A 88 13.69 -1.23 -3.97
N ASN A 89 13.57 -2.48 -3.53
CA ASN A 89 13.96 -3.66 -4.29
C ASN A 89 13.16 -3.77 -5.61
N LEU A 90 11.86 -3.48 -5.57
CA LEU A 90 11.01 -3.41 -6.75
C LEU A 90 11.51 -2.32 -7.71
N ARG A 91 11.77 -1.10 -7.22
CA ARG A 91 12.30 -0.01 -8.05
C ARG A 91 13.62 -0.37 -8.72
N ILE A 92 14.57 -0.93 -7.97
CA ILE A 92 15.88 -1.34 -8.50
C ILE A 92 15.70 -2.42 -9.57
N THR A 93 14.90 -3.44 -9.30
CA THR A 93 14.65 -4.53 -10.26
C THR A 93 13.98 -4.03 -11.53
N CYS A 94 13.00 -3.14 -11.42
CA CYS A 94 12.35 -2.48 -12.55
C CYS A 94 13.35 -1.70 -13.41
N LYS A 95 14.23 -0.91 -12.78
CA LYS A 95 15.29 -0.16 -13.46
C LYS A 95 16.26 -1.08 -14.18
N ASP A 96 16.73 -2.13 -13.50
CA ASP A 96 17.64 -3.12 -14.08
C ASP A 96 17.00 -3.79 -15.30
N TYR A 97 15.75 -4.23 -15.17
CA TYR A 97 14.99 -4.83 -16.26
C TYR A 97 14.91 -3.88 -17.45
N TYR A 98 14.52 -2.62 -17.23
CA TYR A 98 14.40 -1.60 -18.27
C TYR A 98 15.73 -1.44 -19.02
N PHE A 99 16.83 -1.24 -18.28
CA PHE A 99 18.15 -1.03 -18.86
C PHE A 99 18.65 -2.24 -19.66
N LEU A 100 18.45 -3.46 -19.14
CA LEU A 100 18.84 -4.68 -19.85
C LEU A 100 18.04 -4.86 -21.14
N ALA A 101 16.73 -4.61 -21.10
CA ALA A 101 15.86 -4.72 -22.27
C ALA A 101 16.19 -3.67 -23.33
N GLU A 102 16.37 -2.41 -22.93
CA GLU A 102 16.73 -1.30 -23.82
C GLU A 102 18.11 -1.52 -24.44
N ASN A 103 19.09 -1.97 -23.65
CA ASN A 103 20.43 -2.28 -24.15
C ASN A 103 20.39 -3.41 -25.18
N LEU A 104 19.68 -4.50 -24.88
CA LEU A 104 19.51 -5.60 -25.83
C LEU A 104 18.76 -5.17 -27.09
N TYR A 105 17.80 -4.25 -26.98
CA TYR A 105 17.03 -3.78 -28.11
C TYR A 105 17.86 -2.84 -29.01
N THR A 106 18.55 -1.87 -28.42
CA THR A 106 19.25 -0.80 -29.15
C THR A 106 20.59 -1.26 -29.70
N ASN A 107 21.34 -2.06 -28.92
CA ASN A 107 22.71 -2.47 -29.26
C ASN A 107 22.79 -3.90 -29.79
N SER A 108 21.65 -4.48 -30.19
CA SER A 108 21.50 -5.87 -30.63
C SER A 108 22.49 -6.30 -31.71
N ASN A 109 22.80 -5.39 -32.64
CA ASN A 109 23.67 -5.59 -33.82
C ASN A 109 25.17 -5.43 -33.52
N VAL A 110 25.51 -4.65 -32.50
CA VAL A 110 26.91 -4.33 -32.15
C VAL A 110 27.44 -5.30 -31.08
N MET A 111 26.53 -5.96 -30.37
CA MET A 111 26.86 -6.82 -29.24
C MET A 111 27.32 -8.23 -29.68
N PRO A 112 28.47 -8.73 -29.17
CA PRO A 112 28.90 -10.10 -29.39
C PRO A 112 27.85 -11.13 -28.93
N SER A 113 27.75 -12.25 -29.63
CA SER A 113 26.74 -13.29 -29.36
C SER A 113 26.78 -13.87 -27.93
N CYS A 114 27.98 -13.97 -27.35
CA CYS A 114 28.19 -14.44 -25.96
C CYS A 114 27.62 -13.44 -24.95
N GLU A 115 27.91 -12.15 -25.13
CA GLU A 115 27.42 -11.07 -24.26
C GLU A 115 25.90 -10.94 -24.37
N LYS A 116 25.36 -10.99 -25.58
CA LYS A 116 23.92 -10.97 -25.85
C LYS A 116 23.17 -12.05 -25.07
N ARG A 117 23.67 -13.30 -25.11
CA ARG A 117 23.09 -14.42 -24.35
C ARG A 117 23.15 -14.17 -22.83
N LYS A 118 24.24 -13.59 -22.33
CA LYS A 118 24.38 -13.26 -20.91
C LYS A 118 23.33 -12.24 -20.48
N ILE A 119 23.14 -11.17 -21.24
CA ILE A 119 22.14 -10.15 -20.93
C ILE A 119 20.72 -10.70 -21.07
N GLU A 120 20.44 -11.56 -22.06
CA GLU A 120 19.14 -12.23 -22.20
C GLU A 120 18.80 -13.10 -20.98
N ASN A 121 19.78 -13.82 -20.44
CA ASN A 121 19.61 -14.61 -19.22
C ASN A 121 19.35 -13.70 -18.01
N GLN A 122 20.09 -12.60 -17.86
CA GLN A 122 19.86 -11.61 -16.80
C GLN A 122 18.47 -10.97 -16.92
N LEU A 123 18.03 -10.66 -18.13
CA LEU A 123 16.70 -10.11 -18.37
C LEU A 123 15.61 -11.10 -17.94
N HIS A 124 15.77 -12.38 -18.29
CA HIS A 124 14.86 -13.43 -17.86
C HIS A 124 14.82 -13.59 -16.33
N GLU A 125 15.97 -13.55 -15.67
CA GLU A 125 16.08 -13.57 -14.21
C GLU A 125 15.31 -12.40 -13.59
N LYS A 126 15.45 -11.18 -14.12
CA LYS A 126 14.71 -10.00 -13.63
C LYS A 126 13.20 -10.14 -13.81
N ILE A 127 12.72 -10.75 -14.90
CA ILE A 127 11.29 -11.05 -15.07
C ILE A 127 10.78 -11.98 -13.97
N ILE A 128 11.53 -13.05 -13.67
CA ILE A 128 11.18 -13.98 -12.59
C ILE A 128 11.16 -13.22 -11.25
N TYR A 129 12.18 -12.41 -10.99
CA TYR A 129 12.26 -11.66 -9.74
C TYR A 129 11.13 -10.65 -9.57
N LEU A 130 10.75 -9.94 -10.63
CA LEU A 130 9.57 -9.06 -10.63
C LEU A 130 8.28 -9.82 -10.29
N LYS A 131 8.11 -11.05 -10.80
CA LYS A 131 6.96 -11.90 -10.46
C LYS A 131 6.95 -12.32 -8.99
N LEU A 132 8.12 -12.52 -8.38
CA LEU A 132 8.24 -12.85 -6.96
C LEU A 132 7.99 -11.63 -6.06
N LEU A 133 8.38 -10.44 -6.51
CA LEU A 133 8.18 -9.19 -5.78
C LEU A 133 6.75 -8.65 -5.88
N THR A 134 5.89 -9.17 -6.76
CA THR A 134 4.58 -8.57 -7.01
C THR A 134 3.46 -9.61 -6.91
N ASN A 135 2.27 -9.16 -6.49
CA ASN A 135 1.12 -10.04 -6.34
C ASN A 135 0.35 -10.17 -7.67
N PRO A 136 0.33 -11.35 -8.32
CA PRO A 136 -0.29 -11.52 -9.64
C PRO A 136 -1.82 -11.38 -9.63
N LYS A 137 -2.45 -11.32 -8.45
CA LYS A 137 -3.90 -11.11 -8.33
C LYS A 137 -4.30 -9.65 -8.57
N GLU A 138 -3.37 -8.72 -8.44
CA GLU A 138 -3.63 -7.29 -8.63
C GLU A 138 -3.64 -6.92 -10.12
N GLU A 139 -4.70 -6.27 -10.59
CA GLU A 139 -4.88 -6.00 -12.02
C GLU A 139 -3.76 -5.16 -12.63
N HIS A 140 -3.26 -4.14 -11.91
CA HIS A 140 -2.14 -3.33 -12.38
C HIS A 140 -0.82 -4.11 -12.45
N VAL A 141 -0.64 -5.12 -11.59
CA VAL A 141 0.51 -6.04 -11.67
C VAL A 141 0.39 -6.94 -12.89
N LYS A 142 -0.83 -7.39 -13.25
CA LYS A 142 -1.03 -8.14 -14.50
C LYS A 142 -0.63 -7.33 -15.72
N VAL A 143 -0.94 -6.02 -15.74
CA VAL A 143 -0.50 -5.11 -16.81
C VAL A 143 1.04 -5.03 -16.84
N LEU A 144 1.71 -4.88 -15.70
CA LEU A 144 3.17 -4.90 -15.61
C LEU A 144 3.76 -6.22 -16.16
N HIS A 145 3.21 -7.37 -15.77
CA HIS A 145 3.68 -8.68 -16.23
C HIS A 145 3.46 -8.89 -17.73
N LYS A 146 2.34 -8.38 -18.25
CA LYS A 146 2.06 -8.39 -19.69
C LYS A 146 3.09 -7.57 -20.46
N LEU A 147 3.33 -6.32 -20.04
CA LEU A 147 4.28 -5.41 -20.70
C LEU A 147 5.71 -5.95 -20.66
N THR A 148 6.17 -6.45 -19.50
CA THR A 148 7.50 -7.06 -19.39
C THR A 148 7.64 -8.28 -20.31
N LYS A 149 6.60 -9.12 -20.41
CA LYS A 149 6.62 -10.25 -21.35
C LYS A 149 6.66 -9.80 -22.81
N GLU A 150 5.82 -8.84 -23.20
CA GLU A 150 5.77 -8.33 -24.57
C GLU A 150 7.10 -7.70 -25.00
N ILE A 151 7.72 -6.91 -24.13
CA ILE A 151 9.05 -6.34 -24.40
C ILE A 151 10.09 -7.46 -24.56
N TYR A 152 10.10 -8.45 -23.67
CA TYR A 152 11.02 -9.59 -23.76
C TYR A 152 10.86 -10.35 -25.08
N ASP A 153 9.63 -10.65 -25.48
CA ASP A 153 9.33 -11.39 -26.71
C ASP A 153 9.78 -10.58 -27.95
N ASN A 154 9.55 -9.26 -27.96
CA ASN A 154 10.02 -8.38 -29.04
C ASN A 154 11.55 -8.33 -29.13
N VAL A 155 12.24 -8.14 -28.00
CA VAL A 155 13.71 -8.14 -27.93
C VAL A 155 14.27 -9.47 -28.45
N LYS A 156 13.71 -10.59 -28.00
CA LYS A 156 14.13 -11.93 -28.42
C LYS A 156 13.90 -12.19 -29.90
N ASN A 157 12.75 -11.75 -30.44
CA ASN A 157 12.42 -11.93 -31.85
C ASN A 157 13.33 -11.10 -32.76
N LYS A 158 13.60 -9.84 -32.41
CA LYS A 158 14.58 -9.00 -33.10
C LYS A 158 15.95 -9.67 -33.16
N ASN A 159 16.40 -10.16 -32.00
CA ASN A 159 17.68 -10.87 -31.86
C ASN A 159 17.78 -12.15 -32.68
N LYS A 160 16.65 -12.82 -32.93
CA LYS A 160 16.57 -14.01 -33.77
C LYS A 160 16.58 -13.64 -35.26
N ALA A 161 15.80 -12.63 -35.67
CA ALA A 161 15.73 -12.16 -37.04
C ALA A 161 17.09 -11.66 -37.56
N GLU A 162 17.86 -10.97 -36.71
CA GLU A 162 19.23 -10.53 -37.02
C GLU A 162 20.19 -11.70 -37.30
N LYS A 163 20.03 -12.84 -36.61
CA LYS A 163 20.84 -14.04 -36.88
C LYS A 163 20.49 -14.70 -38.20
N GLU A 164 19.25 -14.53 -38.65
CA GLU A 164 18.70 -15.17 -39.85
C GLU A 164 18.88 -14.28 -41.11
N ASN A 165 19.61 -13.16 -41.03
CA ASN A 165 19.85 -12.20 -42.13
C ASN A 165 18.57 -11.68 -42.82
N ASN A 166 17.43 -11.74 -42.14
CA ASN A 166 16.15 -11.39 -42.73
C ASN A 166 15.85 -9.90 -42.46
N CYS A 167 16.56 -9.01 -43.16
CA CYS A 167 16.53 -7.55 -42.97
C CYS A 167 15.31 -6.84 -43.58
N ASN A 168 14.12 -7.42 -43.44
CA ASN A 168 12.88 -6.75 -43.84
C ASN A 168 11.98 -6.62 -42.62
N ASN A 169 12.03 -5.47 -41.95
CA ASN A 169 10.89 -4.76 -41.33
C ASN A 169 11.40 -3.65 -40.38
N SER A 170 11.52 -2.43 -40.92
CA SER A 170 11.79 -1.20 -40.15
C SER A 170 10.56 -0.65 -39.42
N SER A 171 9.39 -1.30 -39.50
CA SER A 171 8.14 -0.79 -38.89
C SER A 171 7.94 -1.16 -37.40
N GLY A 172 8.91 -1.82 -36.76
CA GLY A 172 8.79 -2.30 -35.37
C GLY A 172 9.25 -1.31 -34.29
N ASP A 173 10.00 -0.27 -34.66
CA ASP A 173 10.73 0.59 -33.71
C ASP A 173 9.81 1.51 -32.89
N ASP A 174 8.79 2.09 -33.52
CA ASP A 174 7.83 2.97 -32.84
C ASP A 174 6.95 2.20 -31.84
N ASN A 175 6.70 0.92 -32.09
CA ASN A 175 5.89 0.08 -31.21
C ASN A 175 6.65 -0.28 -29.92
N ILE A 176 7.94 -0.61 -29.99
CA ILE A 176 8.71 -0.95 -28.78
C ILE A 176 8.89 0.26 -27.86
N LYS A 177 9.09 1.45 -28.44
CA LYS A 177 9.27 2.67 -27.65
C LYS A 177 8.00 2.98 -26.87
N THR A 178 6.86 2.78 -27.52
CA THR A 178 5.54 2.87 -26.87
C THR A 178 5.42 1.88 -25.71
N LEU A 179 5.87 0.63 -25.89
CA LEU A 179 5.86 -0.37 -24.81
C LEU A 179 6.77 0.02 -23.63
N PHE A 180 7.95 0.58 -23.89
CA PHE A 180 8.84 1.09 -22.83
C PHE A 180 8.21 2.26 -22.05
N ASN A 181 7.60 3.22 -22.73
CA ASN A 181 6.93 4.35 -22.07
C ASN A 181 5.72 3.88 -21.24
N GLN A 182 4.97 2.89 -21.75
CA GLN A 182 3.89 2.24 -21.00
C GLN A 182 4.40 1.48 -19.78
N LEU A 183 5.52 0.77 -19.91
CA LEU A 183 6.16 0.07 -18.81
C LEU A 183 6.59 1.07 -17.73
N GLU A 184 7.27 2.14 -18.11
CA GLU A 184 7.69 3.20 -17.19
C GLU A 184 6.49 3.79 -16.46
N THR A 185 5.45 4.18 -17.19
CA THR A 185 4.22 4.73 -16.61
C THR A 185 3.59 3.77 -15.61
N THR A 186 3.49 2.49 -15.96
CA THR A 186 2.94 1.44 -15.07
C THR A 186 3.79 1.30 -13.81
N MET A 187 5.11 1.26 -13.93
CA MET A 187 6.04 1.19 -12.79
C MET A 187 5.88 2.42 -11.88
N GLN A 188 5.80 3.62 -12.45
CA GLN A 188 5.61 4.85 -11.68
C GLN A 188 4.29 4.84 -10.91
N ILE A 189 3.19 4.39 -11.53
CA ILE A 189 1.88 4.28 -10.87
C ILE A 189 1.96 3.35 -9.66
N ILE A 190 2.54 2.17 -9.82
CA ILE A 190 2.72 1.19 -8.72
C ILE A 190 3.53 1.81 -7.59
N LEU A 191 4.71 2.35 -7.91
CA LEU A 191 5.64 2.89 -6.93
C LEU A 191 5.05 4.10 -6.17
N LYS A 192 4.38 5.01 -6.87
CA LYS A 192 3.75 6.21 -6.26
C LYS A 192 2.56 5.82 -5.39
N THR A 193 1.76 4.83 -5.82
CA THR A 193 0.60 4.34 -5.06
C THR A 193 1.05 3.71 -3.75
N GLU A 194 1.98 2.77 -3.80
CA GLU A 194 2.51 2.08 -2.63
C GLU A 194 3.15 3.05 -1.63
N TRP A 195 3.95 4.01 -2.14
CA TRP A 195 4.53 5.06 -1.29
C TRP A 195 3.47 5.93 -0.61
N SER A 196 2.39 6.26 -1.33
CA SER A 196 1.27 7.04 -0.79
C SER A 196 0.52 6.29 0.31
N ILE A 197 0.35 4.97 0.14
CA ILE A 197 -0.25 4.07 1.14
C ILE A 197 0.63 4.04 2.40
N ILE A 198 1.92 3.72 2.27
CA ILE A 198 2.88 3.68 3.39
C ILE A 198 2.85 4.99 4.18
N LYS A 199 2.86 6.14 3.48
CA LYS A 199 2.80 7.46 4.11
C LYS A 199 1.52 7.66 4.94
N GLN A 200 0.39 7.19 4.46
CA GLN A 200 -0.87 7.38 5.17
C GLN A 200 -1.03 6.38 6.32
N GLU A 201 -0.62 5.11 6.14
CA GLU A 201 -0.60 4.11 7.22
C GLU A 201 0.30 4.57 8.36
N THR A 202 1.49 5.11 8.04
CA THR A 202 2.40 5.69 9.04
C THR A 202 1.76 6.86 9.78
N LYS A 203 1.06 7.76 9.08
CA LYS A 203 0.39 8.92 9.70
C LYS A 203 -0.78 8.51 10.60
N LYS A 204 -1.54 7.49 10.19
CA LYS A 204 -2.70 7.00 10.94
C LYS A 204 -2.31 6.08 12.10
N GLY A 205 -1.17 5.40 12.00
CA GLY A 205 -0.80 4.34 12.94
C GLY A 205 -1.65 3.06 12.78
N GLU A 206 -2.36 2.91 11.66
CA GLU A 206 -3.16 1.73 11.34
C GLU A 206 -3.11 1.41 9.83
N GLU A 207 -3.34 0.15 9.49
CA GLU A 207 -3.43 -0.31 8.10
C GLU A 207 -4.67 0.29 7.41
N LEU A 208 -4.51 0.71 6.14
CA LEU A 208 -5.64 1.18 5.34
C LEU A 208 -6.53 0.01 4.94
N ASN A 209 -7.83 0.27 4.82
CA ASN A 209 -8.74 -0.72 4.26
C ASN A 209 -8.57 -0.82 2.72
N ASP A 210 -9.12 -1.87 2.12
CA ASP A 210 -8.96 -2.13 0.68
C ASP A 210 -9.54 -1.02 -0.19
N GLU A 211 -10.65 -0.41 0.22
CA GLU A 211 -11.30 0.70 -0.48
C GLU A 211 -10.41 1.96 -0.49
N GLU A 212 -9.79 2.28 0.65
CA GLU A 212 -8.85 3.39 0.79
C GLU A 212 -7.60 3.16 -0.09
N LYS A 213 -7.07 1.93 -0.11
CA LYS A 213 -5.95 1.56 -0.98
C LYS A 213 -6.33 1.71 -2.46
N GLN A 214 -7.53 1.27 -2.87
CA GLN A 214 -8.05 1.46 -4.23
C GLN A 214 -8.23 2.95 -4.58
N ASN A 215 -8.80 3.75 -3.68
CA ASN A 215 -8.98 5.18 -3.89
C ASN A 215 -7.65 5.90 -4.08
N LYS A 216 -6.59 5.47 -3.39
CA LYS A 216 -5.23 5.99 -3.61
C LYS A 216 -4.70 5.65 -4.99
N MET A 217 -4.89 4.42 -5.43
CA MET A 217 -4.47 3.99 -6.75
C MET A 217 -5.18 4.79 -7.85
N ILE A 218 -6.51 4.92 -7.77
CA ILE A 218 -7.32 5.72 -8.71
C ILE A 218 -6.78 7.15 -8.76
N LYS A 219 -6.57 7.78 -7.60
CA LYS A 219 -6.03 9.14 -7.52
C LYS A 219 -4.68 9.25 -8.24
N VAL A 220 -3.75 8.34 -7.98
CA VAL A 220 -2.41 8.36 -8.61
C VAL A 220 -2.50 8.16 -10.12
N ILE A 221 -3.40 7.29 -10.60
CA ILE A 221 -3.61 7.11 -12.03
C ILE A 221 -4.15 8.40 -12.66
N CYS A 222 -5.16 9.05 -12.05
CA CYS A 222 -5.69 10.32 -12.53
C CYS A 222 -4.61 11.42 -12.55
N ASP A 223 -3.85 11.57 -11.47
CA ASP A 223 -2.77 12.56 -11.37
C ASP A 223 -1.69 12.31 -12.44
N THR A 224 -1.36 11.04 -12.68
CA THR A 224 -0.39 10.64 -13.72
C THR A 224 -0.93 10.92 -15.12
N ASN A 225 -2.19 10.59 -15.39
CA ASN A 225 -2.84 10.86 -16.68
C ASN A 225 -2.88 12.35 -17.01
N ASN A 226 -3.25 13.18 -16.03
CA ASN A 226 -3.28 14.63 -16.19
C ASN A 226 -1.87 15.21 -16.44
N SER A 227 -0.84 14.58 -15.90
CA SER A 227 0.56 14.99 -16.12
C SER A 227 1.09 14.61 -17.50
N LEU A 228 0.48 13.62 -18.17
CA LEU A 228 0.91 13.07 -19.46
C LEU A 228 0.27 13.77 -20.68
N ASN A 229 -0.42 14.90 -20.49
CA ASN A 229 -1.15 15.67 -21.52
C ASN A 229 -0.64 15.52 -22.98
N ASN A 230 -1.46 14.82 -23.78
CA ASN A 230 -1.61 14.85 -25.26
C ASN A 230 -0.80 13.94 -26.21
N ASN A 231 0.12 13.05 -25.79
CA ASN A 231 0.74 12.12 -26.76
C ASN A 231 0.97 10.68 -26.30
N GLU A 232 0.82 10.37 -25.01
CA GLU A 232 1.01 9.01 -24.50
C GLU A 232 -0.26 8.48 -23.85
N GLN A 233 -0.92 7.56 -24.54
CA GLN A 233 -2.15 6.94 -24.04
C GLN A 233 -1.79 5.98 -22.91
N ILE A 234 -2.30 6.25 -21.69
CA ILE A 234 -2.33 5.24 -20.62
C ILE A 234 -2.98 3.99 -21.20
N HIS A 235 -2.34 2.84 -21.00
CA HIS A 235 -2.80 1.58 -21.57
C HIS A 235 -4.30 1.39 -21.31
N SER A 236 -5.05 1.07 -22.36
CA SER A 236 -6.50 0.78 -22.32
C SER A 236 -6.92 -0.18 -21.18
N ASN A 237 -6.01 -1.05 -20.73
CA ASN A 237 -6.23 -1.98 -19.62
C ASN A 237 -6.19 -1.31 -18.24
N LEU A 238 -5.40 -0.25 -18.05
CA LEU A 238 -5.43 0.57 -16.82
C LEU A 238 -6.67 1.48 -16.82
N LEU A 239 -7.07 1.97 -17.98
CA LEU A 239 -8.35 2.69 -18.16
C LEU A 239 -9.56 1.78 -17.95
N SER A 240 -9.52 0.53 -18.40
CA SER A 240 -10.61 -0.43 -18.14
C SER A 240 -10.69 -0.79 -16.66
N TYR A 241 -9.56 -0.87 -15.96
CA TYR A 241 -9.53 -0.99 -14.50
C TYR A 241 -10.20 0.21 -13.81
N LEU A 242 -9.92 1.45 -14.25
CA LEU A 242 -10.60 2.64 -13.74
C LEU A 242 -12.11 2.61 -13.99
N ASN A 243 -12.52 2.21 -15.20
CA ASN A 243 -13.94 2.14 -15.57
C ASN A 243 -14.68 1.04 -14.82
N GLY A 244 -14.05 -0.12 -14.60
CA GLY A 244 -14.60 -1.20 -13.79
C GLY A 244 -14.70 -0.85 -12.29
N ALA A 245 -13.72 -0.09 -11.76
CA ALA A 245 -13.74 0.38 -10.38
C ALA A 245 -14.80 1.48 -10.14
N HIS A 246 -15.07 2.34 -11.14
CA HIS A 246 -16.13 3.34 -11.07
C HIS A 246 -17.54 2.74 -11.12
N LEU A 247 -17.75 1.69 -11.91
CA LEU A 247 -19.06 1.01 -12.03
C LEU A 247 -19.52 0.33 -10.72
N ASN A 248 -18.60 0.02 -9.81
CA ASN A 248 -18.96 -0.49 -8.47
C ASN A 248 -19.34 0.61 -7.47
N LYS A 249 -19.14 1.90 -7.77
CA LYS A 249 -19.57 3.00 -6.89
C LYS A 249 -20.99 3.50 -7.19
N ASP A 250 -21.53 3.21 -8.36
CA ASP A 250 -22.90 3.60 -8.75
C ASP A 250 -23.96 2.51 -8.45
N CYS A 251 -23.59 1.37 -7.84
CA CYS A 251 -24.53 0.31 -7.45
C CYS A 251 -24.86 0.25 -5.96
N ASP A 252 -24.17 1.02 -5.10
CA ASP A 252 -24.43 1.06 -3.65
C ASP A 252 -25.20 2.32 -3.19
N ASN A 253 -25.69 3.13 -4.14
CA ASN A 253 -26.61 4.25 -3.89
C ASN A 253 -27.93 4.06 -4.67
N LYS A 254 -28.64 2.95 -4.42
CA LYS A 254 -30.08 2.82 -4.64
C LYS A 254 -30.72 2.01 -3.53
#